data_AF-A0A955DAZ5-F1
#
_entry.id   AF-A0A955DAZ5-F1
#
_cell.length_a   1.000
_cell.length_b   1.000
_cell.length_c   1.000
_cell.angle_alpha   90.00
_cell.angle_beta   90.00
_cell.angle_gamma   90.00
#
_symmetry.space_group_name_H-M   'P 1'
#
loop_
_entity.id
_entity.type
_entity.pdbx_description
1 polymer ?
#
loop_
_entity_poly.entity_id
_entity_poly.type
_entity_poly.pdbx_seq_one_letter_code
_entity_poly.pdbx_strand_id
1 'polypeptide(L)'
;MQSTGILGTDTRVIQVAATGPAAEPTRLSACPIHTLFRGSGAGVLLGRRLAILATGLVAYLMFVGAFTYAIGFVANLVVPKSIDSGTPGPLVPSLVINGLLLSLFAVQHTIMARPRFKRWLARLVPEAMERSLFVAAASGSLMLLFWQWRPLPDTIWHVDQPLLRWLLIGVSLSGYAIVFAASWMINHFDLFG
;
A
#
# COMPACT_ATOMS: atom_id res chain seq x y z
N MET A 1 -11.01 5.64 -75.59
CA MET A 1 -10.20 5.25 -74.41
C MET A 1 -11.11 5.22 -73.20
N GLN A 2 -11.24 4.04 -72.57
CA GLN A 2 -11.76 3.71 -71.22
C GLN A 2 -12.99 4.43 -70.63
N SER A 3 -13.91 3.81 -69.90
CA SER A 3 -14.40 2.45 -69.72
C SER A 3 -15.58 2.60 -68.75
N THR A 4 -16.74 2.03 -69.11
CA THR A 4 -17.79 1.43 -68.25
C THR A 4 -17.97 1.95 -66.81
N GLY A 5 -19.17 2.37 -66.39
CA GLY A 5 -20.46 1.73 -66.65
C GLY A 5 -20.92 1.01 -65.37
N ILE A 6 -21.92 1.60 -64.73
CA ILE A 6 -22.52 1.29 -63.43
C ILE A 6 -23.08 -0.14 -63.35
N LEU A 7 -22.67 -0.94 -62.36
CA LEU A 7 -23.45 -2.05 -61.79
C LEU A 7 -24.09 -1.52 -60.49
N GLY A 8 -25.41 -1.55 -60.25
CA GLY A 8 -26.38 -2.55 -60.68
C GLY A 8 -26.64 -3.50 -59.51
N THR A 9 -27.31 -2.98 -58.48
CA THR A 9 -27.65 -3.62 -57.20
C THR A 9 -28.54 -4.84 -57.43
N ASP A 10 -27.98 -6.03 -57.20
CA ASP A 10 -28.63 -7.32 -57.39
C ASP A 10 -29.69 -7.53 -56.29
N THR A 11 -30.95 -7.31 -56.64
CA THR A 11 -32.11 -7.45 -55.76
C THR A 11 -32.83 -8.75 -56.10
N ARG A 12 -32.34 -9.88 -55.57
CA ARG A 12 -33.04 -11.17 -55.66
C ARG A 12 -33.80 -11.48 -54.37
N VAL A 13 -35.08 -11.14 -54.48
CA VAL A 13 -36.26 -11.70 -53.80
C VAL A 13 -36.06 -13.16 -53.34
N ILE A 14 -36.17 -13.39 -52.03
CA ILE A 14 -36.66 -14.66 -51.47
C ILE A 14 -37.80 -14.30 -50.50
N GLN A 15 -39.03 -14.42 -51.00
CA GLN A 15 -40.24 -14.53 -50.19
C GLN A 15 -40.21 -15.87 -49.46
N VAL A 16 -40.09 -15.84 -48.13
CA VAL A 16 -40.43 -16.99 -47.28
C VAL A 16 -41.82 -16.71 -46.70
N ALA A 17 -42.77 -17.56 -47.08
CA ALA A 17 -44.14 -17.55 -46.59
C ALA A 17 -44.17 -17.82 -45.07
N ALA A 18 -44.72 -16.88 -44.30
CA ALA A 18 -45.00 -17.05 -42.89
C ALA A 18 -46.47 -17.46 -42.70
N THR A 19 -46.72 -18.76 -42.61
CA THR A 19 -47.95 -19.32 -42.06
C THR A 19 -47.62 -19.99 -40.74
N GLY A 20 -47.98 -19.33 -39.63
CA GLY A 20 -47.86 -19.86 -38.27
C GLY A 20 -48.94 -19.24 -37.36
N PRO A 21 -49.60 -20.02 -36.50
CA PRO A 21 -50.77 -19.57 -35.73
C PRO A 21 -50.39 -18.60 -34.60
N ALA A 22 -51.33 -17.72 -34.26
CA ALA A 22 -51.23 -16.67 -33.26
C ALA A 22 -50.77 -17.18 -31.88
N ALA A 23 -49.64 -16.64 -31.39
CA ALA A 23 -49.11 -16.92 -30.07
C ALA A 23 -49.91 -16.16 -28.99
N GLU A 24 -50.39 -16.93 -28.03
CA GLU A 24 -51.08 -16.56 -26.80
C GLU A 24 -50.24 -15.64 -25.90
N PRO A 25 -50.79 -14.59 -25.26
CA PRO A 25 -50.01 -13.69 -24.41
C PRO A 25 -49.68 -14.37 -23.07
N THR A 26 -48.48 -14.94 -22.97
CA THR A 26 -47.94 -15.54 -21.75
C THR A 26 -47.85 -14.53 -20.61
N ARG A 27 -48.62 -14.75 -19.53
CA ARG A 27 -48.61 -13.95 -18.29
C ARG A 27 -47.22 -13.92 -17.65
N LEU A 28 -46.54 -12.77 -17.68
CA LEU A 28 -45.31 -12.47 -16.95
C LEU A 28 -45.53 -12.23 -15.43
N SER A 29 -46.37 -13.03 -14.77
CA SER A 29 -46.82 -12.73 -13.39
C SER A 29 -46.18 -13.61 -12.29
N ALA A 30 -45.11 -14.35 -12.59
CA ALA A 30 -44.52 -15.28 -11.62
C ALA A 30 -42.99 -15.35 -11.65
N CYS A 31 -42.29 -14.22 -11.83
CA CYS A 31 -40.83 -14.19 -11.73
C CYS A 31 -40.40 -13.84 -10.28
N PRO A 32 -39.82 -14.77 -9.50
CA PRO A 32 -39.40 -14.54 -8.11
C PRO A 32 -38.07 -13.76 -8.02
N ILE A 33 -37.65 -13.09 -9.09
CA ILE A 33 -36.32 -12.47 -9.19
C ILE A 33 -36.14 -11.25 -8.27
N HIS A 34 -37.23 -10.65 -7.79
CA HIS A 34 -37.20 -9.50 -6.88
C HIS A 34 -36.91 -9.88 -5.42
N THR A 35 -36.97 -11.17 -5.07
CA THR A 35 -36.69 -11.65 -3.70
C THR A 35 -35.21 -11.99 -3.46
N LEU A 36 -34.39 -12.08 -4.53
CA LEU A 36 -32.96 -12.38 -4.45
C LEU A 36 -32.07 -11.19 -4.01
N PHE A 37 -32.62 -9.97 -3.94
CA PHE A 37 -31.89 -8.76 -3.53
C PHE A 37 -32.35 -8.18 -2.19
N ARG A 38 -33.24 -8.85 -1.44
CA ARG A 38 -33.73 -8.32 -0.16
C ARG A 38 -32.69 -8.57 0.93
N GLY A 39 -32.07 -7.46 1.33
CA GLY A 39 -30.90 -7.38 2.21
C GLY A 39 -31.06 -8.02 3.58
N SER A 40 -29.98 -8.69 3.98
CA SER A 40 -29.66 -9.03 5.38
C SER A 40 -28.14 -9.01 5.60
N GLY A 41 -27.41 -8.26 4.76
CA GLY A 41 -25.94 -8.20 4.79
C GLY A 41 -25.35 -6.81 4.55
N ALA A 42 -26.16 -5.81 4.15
CA ALA A 42 -25.64 -4.47 3.82
C ALA A 42 -24.92 -3.82 5.01
N GLY A 43 -25.44 -3.94 6.23
CA GLY A 43 -24.78 -3.41 7.44
C GLY A 43 -23.48 -4.15 7.81
N VAL A 44 -23.45 -5.48 7.68
CA VAL A 44 -22.25 -6.30 7.95
C VAL A 44 -21.18 -6.10 6.87
N LEU A 45 -21.59 -5.98 5.60
CA LEU A 45 -20.72 -5.69 4.47
C LEU A 45 -20.18 -4.25 4.53
N LEU A 46 -21.01 -3.28 4.92
CA LEU A 46 -20.59 -1.89 5.13
C LEU A 46 -19.62 -1.79 6.32
N GLY A 47 -19.91 -2.44 7.45
CA GLY A 47 -19.01 -2.50 8.60
C GLY A 47 -17.65 -3.12 8.27
N ARG A 48 -17.64 -4.22 7.50
CA ARG A 48 -16.39 -4.84 7.02
C ARG A 48 -15.60 -3.94 6.09
N ARG A 49 -16.26 -3.22 5.16
CA ARG A 49 -15.61 -2.25 4.27
C ARG A 49 -15.01 -1.08 5.05
N LEU A 50 -15.74 -0.54 6.03
CA LEU A 50 -15.26 0.52 6.91
C LEU A 50 -14.05 0.07 7.72
N ALA A 51 -14.05 -1.17 8.23
CA ALA A 51 -12.91 -1.73 8.96
C ALA A 51 -11.65 -1.82 8.07
N ILE A 52 -11.79 -2.31 6.84
CA ILE A 52 -10.68 -2.38 5.87
C ILE A 52 -10.11 -0.98 5.59
N LEU A 53 -10.99 -0.02 5.26
CA LEU A 53 -10.59 1.37 4.99
C LEU A 53 -9.92 2.02 6.21
N ALA A 54 -10.48 1.83 7.41
CA ALA A 54 -9.90 2.35 8.64
C ALA A 54 -8.49 1.78 8.87
N THR A 55 -8.29 0.48 8.66
CA THR A 55 -6.95 -0.12 8.80
C THR A 55 -5.95 0.40 7.76
N GLY A 56 -6.38 0.63 6.52
CA GLY A 56 -5.55 1.27 5.49
C GLY A 56 -5.17 2.70 5.86
N LEU A 57 -6.13 3.48 6.35
CA LEU A 57 -5.90 4.86 6.78
C LEU A 57 -4.93 4.94 7.96
N VAL A 58 -5.11 4.08 8.98
CA VAL A 58 -4.19 4.02 10.13
C VAL A 58 -2.79 3.60 9.68
N ALA A 59 -2.67 2.57 8.85
CA ALA A 59 -1.38 2.14 8.31
C ALA A 59 -0.67 3.25 7.53
N TYR A 60 -1.42 4.00 6.72
CA TYR A 60 -0.91 5.13 5.96
C TYR A 60 -0.40 6.26 6.87
N LEU A 61 -1.18 6.66 7.87
CA LEU A 61 -0.78 7.69 8.84
C LEU A 61 0.45 7.26 9.65
N MET A 62 0.50 5.98 10.06
CA MET A 62 1.68 5.42 10.73
C MET A 62 2.92 5.47 9.84
N PHE A 63 2.79 5.09 8.57
CA PHE A 63 3.90 5.12 7.62
C PHE A 63 4.41 6.53 7.38
N VAL A 64 3.53 7.48 7.05
CA VAL A 64 3.92 8.88 6.82
C VAL A 64 4.55 9.46 8.09
N GLY A 65 3.92 9.26 9.25
CA GLY A 65 4.45 9.73 10.52
C GLY A 65 5.83 9.16 10.83
N ALA A 66 6.00 7.84 10.75
CA ALA A 66 7.27 7.18 11.03
C ALA A 66 8.36 7.58 10.01
N PHE A 67 8.02 7.73 8.73
CA PHE A 67 8.96 8.12 7.68
C PHE A 67 9.42 9.56 7.83
N THR A 68 8.51 10.51 8.07
CA THR A 68 8.86 11.90 8.36
C THR A 68 9.67 12.00 9.66
N TYR A 69 9.32 11.21 10.68
CA TYR A 69 10.10 11.14 11.91
C TYR A 69 11.51 10.60 11.65
N ALA A 70 11.69 9.63 10.75
CA ALA A 70 13.00 9.09 10.38
C ALA A 70 13.95 10.19 9.85
N ILE A 71 13.43 11.09 9.01
CA ILE A 71 14.19 12.23 8.48
C ILE A 71 14.68 13.12 9.64
N GLY A 72 13.78 13.52 10.54
CA GLY A 72 14.13 14.33 11.71
C GLY A 72 15.08 13.61 12.66
N PHE A 73 14.88 12.31 12.85
CA PHE A 73 15.68 11.45 13.72
C PHE A 73 17.14 11.40 13.28
N VAL A 74 17.39 11.20 11.98
CA VAL A 74 18.74 11.14 11.40
C VAL A 74 19.35 12.54 11.23
N ALA A 75 18.56 13.53 10.82
CA ALA A 75 19.06 14.88 10.59
C ALA A 75 19.27 15.68 11.89
N ASN A 76 18.84 15.15 13.05
CA ASN A 76 18.76 15.89 14.32
C ASN A 76 17.94 17.18 14.20
N LEU A 77 16.87 17.16 13.41
CA LEU A 77 16.02 18.33 13.14
C LEU A 77 14.60 18.11 13.68
N VAL A 78 14.14 19.00 14.54
CA VAL A 78 12.72 19.22 14.90
C VAL A 78 11.98 17.92 15.33
N VAL A 79 12.64 17.06 16.11
CA VAL A 79 12.00 15.88 16.74
C VAL A 79 12.36 15.75 18.21
N PRO A 80 11.43 15.28 19.07
CA PRO A 80 11.67 15.13 20.51
C PRO A 80 12.81 14.17 20.86
N LYS A 81 12.98 13.11 20.07
CA LYS A 81 14.08 12.13 20.21
C LYS A 81 14.77 11.95 18.88
N SER A 82 15.96 12.51 18.73
CA SER A 82 16.86 12.29 17.58
C SER A 82 17.91 11.21 17.87
N ILE A 83 18.74 10.88 16.88
CA ILE A 83 19.79 9.85 17.00
C ILE A 83 20.80 10.15 18.12
N ASP A 84 21.07 11.42 18.37
CA ASP A 84 22.00 11.92 19.40
C ASP A 84 21.29 12.32 20.70
N SER A 85 19.98 12.06 20.81
CA SER A 85 19.20 12.49 21.97
C SER A 85 19.36 11.57 23.18
N GLY A 86 19.85 12.14 24.28
CA GLY A 86 19.92 11.49 25.59
C GLY A 86 21.35 11.35 26.10
N THR A 87 21.48 10.88 27.34
CA THR A 87 22.79 10.68 27.96
C THR A 87 23.46 9.44 27.35
N PRO A 88 24.69 9.57 26.80
CA PRO A 88 25.43 8.42 26.30
C PRO A 88 25.67 7.40 27.42
N GLY A 89 25.20 6.18 27.20
CA GLY A 89 25.44 5.05 28.10
C GLY A 89 26.74 4.31 27.75
N PRO A 90 27.08 3.23 28.48
CA PRO A 90 28.21 2.38 28.13
C PRO A 90 28.09 1.83 26.69
N LEU A 91 29.18 1.88 25.93
CA LEU A 91 29.20 1.58 24.49
C LEU A 91 28.62 0.20 24.15
N VAL A 92 29.08 -0.86 24.84
CA VAL A 92 28.72 -2.25 24.54
C VAL A 92 27.21 -2.50 24.71
N PRO A 93 26.56 -2.17 25.85
CA PRO A 93 25.11 -2.24 25.99
C PRO A 93 24.34 -1.47 24.92
N SER A 94 24.75 -0.25 24.59
CA SER A 94 24.09 0.57 23.57
C SER A 94 24.16 -0.09 22.19
N LEU A 95 25.32 -0.64 21.81
CA LEU A 95 25.49 -1.38 20.56
C LEU A 95 24.63 -2.63 20.50
N VAL A 96 24.56 -3.41 21.58
CA VAL A 96 23.73 -4.61 21.64
C VAL A 96 22.25 -4.25 21.51
N ILE A 97 21.77 -3.24 22.24
CA ILE A 97 20.37 -2.80 22.17
C ILE A 97 20.02 -2.29 20.77
N ASN A 98 20.82 -1.37 20.22
CA ASN A 98 20.59 -0.82 18.88
C ASN A 98 20.68 -1.93 17.82
N GLY A 99 21.63 -2.86 17.95
CA GLY A 99 21.77 -4.01 17.07
C GLY A 99 20.56 -4.94 17.12
N LEU A 100 20.01 -5.21 18.31
CA LEU A 100 18.79 -5.99 18.49
C LEU A 100 17.56 -5.28 17.91
N LEU A 101 17.43 -3.97 18.11
CA LEU A 101 16.34 -3.16 17.55
C LEU A 101 16.37 -3.16 16.01
N LEU A 102 17.56 -2.94 15.43
CA LEU A 102 17.77 -3.01 13.98
C LEU A 102 17.50 -4.42 13.44
N SER A 103 17.97 -5.45 14.15
CA SER A 103 17.74 -6.84 13.78
C SER A 103 16.26 -7.18 13.84
N LEU A 104 15.52 -6.72 14.85
CA LEU A 104 14.07 -6.92 14.96
C LEU A 104 13.36 -6.34 13.73
N PHE A 105 13.66 -5.09 13.38
CA PHE A 105 13.10 -4.44 12.20
C PHE A 105 13.47 -5.21 10.91
N ALA A 106 14.76 -5.49 10.70
CA ALA A 106 15.25 -6.14 9.49
C ALA A 106 14.70 -7.57 9.33
N VAL A 107 14.72 -8.37 10.40
CA VAL A 107 14.21 -9.74 10.42
C VAL A 107 12.70 -9.76 10.21
N GLN A 108 11.95 -8.92 10.93
CA GLN A 108 10.51 -8.82 10.76
C GLN A 108 10.15 -8.43 9.31
N HIS A 109 10.78 -7.39 8.78
CA HIS A 109 10.53 -6.94 7.41
C HIS A 109 10.89 -8.02 6.37
N THR A 110 12.01 -8.71 6.58
CA THR A 110 12.46 -9.81 5.70
C THR A 110 11.53 -11.03 5.75
N ILE A 111 11.04 -11.39 6.94
CA ILE A 111 10.08 -12.50 7.10
C ILE A 111 8.78 -12.18 6.37
N MET A 112 8.31 -10.94 6.46
CA MET A 112 7.09 -10.49 5.75
C MET A 112 7.23 -10.56 4.22
N ALA A 113 8.45 -10.44 3.69
CA ALA A 113 8.69 -10.61 2.26
C ALA A 113 8.59 -12.09 1.79
N ARG A 114 8.66 -13.08 2.70
CA ARG A 114 8.68 -14.50 2.33
C ARG A 114 7.29 -15.01 1.92
N PRO A 115 7.16 -15.74 0.78
CA PRO A 115 5.87 -16.29 0.33
C PRO A 115 5.22 -17.29 1.30
N ARG A 116 6.01 -17.95 2.16
CA ARG A 116 5.48 -18.85 3.20
C ARG A 116 4.71 -18.08 4.27
N PHE A 117 5.24 -16.92 4.69
CA PHE A 117 4.59 -16.08 5.68
C PHE A 117 3.30 -15.48 5.14
N LYS A 118 3.33 -14.96 3.90
CA LYS A 118 2.14 -14.45 3.21
C LYS A 118 1.02 -15.49 3.11
N ARG A 119 1.34 -16.72 2.69
CA ARG A 119 0.36 -17.83 2.64
C ARG A 119 -0.20 -18.23 4.00
N TRP A 120 0.58 -18.09 5.07
CA TRP A 120 0.10 -18.35 6.42
C TRP A 120 -0.81 -17.22 6.89
N LEU A 121 -0.43 -15.96 6.67
CA LEU A 121 -1.22 -14.80 7.06
C LEU A 121 -2.54 -14.68 6.28
N ALA A 122 -2.56 -15.07 5.00
CA ALA A 122 -3.76 -15.12 4.18
C ALA A 122 -4.85 -16.07 4.72
N ARG A 123 -4.51 -16.96 5.67
CA ARG A 123 -5.50 -17.79 6.39
C ARG A 123 -6.18 -17.05 7.54
N LEU A 124 -5.55 -16.01 8.06
CA LEU A 124 -6.01 -15.24 9.22
C LEU A 124 -6.65 -13.91 8.82
N VAL A 125 -6.11 -13.26 7.79
CA VAL A 125 -6.45 -11.89 7.41
C VAL A 125 -6.97 -11.87 5.96
N PRO A 126 -8.05 -11.12 5.67
CA PRO A 126 -8.53 -10.92 4.31
C PRO A 126 -7.45 -10.28 3.43
N GLU A 127 -7.39 -10.69 2.16
CA GLU A 127 -6.39 -10.23 1.17
C GLU A 127 -6.28 -8.70 1.10
N ALA A 128 -7.41 -7.98 1.17
CA ALA A 128 -7.45 -6.51 1.14
C ALA A 128 -6.74 -5.83 2.34
N MET A 129 -6.55 -6.53 3.47
CA MET A 129 -5.89 -5.99 4.67
C MET A 129 -4.43 -6.40 4.78
N GLU A 130 -3.96 -7.36 3.98
CA GLU A 130 -2.60 -7.90 4.07
C GLU A 130 -1.54 -6.79 3.91
N ARG A 131 -1.69 -5.97 2.87
CA ARG A 131 -0.74 -4.88 2.58
C ARG A 131 -0.72 -3.82 3.68
N SER A 132 -1.88 -3.37 4.14
CA SER A 132 -2.00 -2.37 5.20
C SER A 132 -1.42 -2.86 6.52
N LEU A 133 -1.64 -4.14 6.86
CA LEU A 133 -1.09 -4.73 8.08
C LEU A 133 0.44 -4.82 8.04
N PHE A 134 1.02 -5.15 6.89
CA PHE A 134 2.48 -5.16 6.71
C PHE A 134 3.08 -3.77 6.89
N VAL A 135 2.47 -2.75 6.29
CA VAL A 135 2.92 -1.36 6.41
C VAL A 135 2.80 -0.86 7.85
N ALA A 136 1.67 -1.14 8.52
CA ALA A 136 1.47 -0.80 9.93
C ALA A 136 2.49 -1.49 10.85
N ALA A 137 2.74 -2.78 10.64
CA ALA A 137 3.69 -3.53 11.44
C ALA A 137 5.14 -3.06 11.24
N ALA A 138 5.56 -2.78 10.00
CA ALA A 138 6.87 -2.20 9.71
C ALA A 138 7.03 -0.78 10.29
N SER A 139 5.96 0.03 10.23
CA SER A 139 5.96 1.37 10.84
C SER A 139 6.04 1.29 12.37
N GLY A 140 5.32 0.35 12.98
CA GLY A 140 5.34 0.14 14.43
C GLY A 140 6.70 -0.31 14.96
N SER A 141 7.39 -1.22 14.27
CA SER A 141 8.75 -1.62 14.66
C SER A 141 9.77 -0.49 14.46
N LEU A 142 9.59 0.34 13.43
CA LEU A 142 10.41 1.53 13.22
C LEU A 142 10.18 2.58 14.34
N MET A 143 8.93 2.81 14.75
CA MET A 143 8.60 3.65 15.91
C MET A 143 9.22 3.12 17.21
N LEU A 144 9.19 1.80 17.41
CA LEU A 144 9.82 1.16 18.56
C LEU A 144 11.35 1.33 18.54
N LEU A 145 11.96 1.26 17.36
CA LEU A 145 13.38 1.54 17.17
C LEU A 145 13.71 2.98 17.56
N PHE A 146 12.95 3.98 17.08
CA PHE A 146 13.18 5.38 17.47
C PHE A 146 13.01 5.62 18.96
N TRP A 147 12.04 4.96 19.57
CA TRP A 147 11.77 5.12 20.99
C TRP A 147 12.88 4.54 21.87
N GLN A 148 13.37 3.35 21.54
CA GLN A 148 14.37 2.63 22.34
C GLN A 148 15.81 2.85 21.91
N TRP A 149 16.04 3.71 20.92
CA TRP A 149 17.37 4.03 20.46
C TRP A 149 18.26 4.58 21.58
N ARG A 150 19.49 4.06 21.66
CA ARG A 150 20.51 4.51 22.60
C ARG A 150 21.58 5.33 21.86
N PRO A 151 21.85 6.58 22.29
CA PRO A 151 22.91 7.38 21.67
C PRO A 151 24.27 6.73 21.93
N LEU A 152 25.13 6.76 20.90
CA LEU A 152 26.50 6.25 21.00
C LEU A 152 27.44 7.40 21.39
N PRO A 153 28.35 7.19 22.35
CA PRO A 153 29.19 8.27 22.90
C PRO A 153 30.25 8.79 21.92
N ASP A 154 30.75 7.93 21.04
CA ASP A 154 31.93 8.22 20.24
C ASP A 154 31.57 8.66 18.82
N THR A 155 32.17 9.77 18.38
CA THR A 155 32.09 10.23 16.99
C THR A 155 33.03 9.39 16.13
N ILE A 156 32.48 8.62 15.20
CA ILE A 156 33.25 7.73 14.32
C ILE A 156 33.95 8.52 13.20
N TRP A 157 33.29 9.56 12.68
CA TRP A 157 33.83 10.42 11.63
C TRP A 157 33.25 11.83 11.75
N HIS A 158 34.04 12.82 11.36
CA HIS A 158 33.66 14.23 11.38
C HIS A 158 34.07 14.90 10.05
N VAL A 159 33.26 15.84 9.57
CA VAL A 159 33.56 16.63 8.37
C VAL A 159 33.45 18.11 8.72
N ASP A 160 34.58 18.80 8.72
CA ASP A 160 34.66 20.23 9.01
C ASP A 160 34.21 21.11 7.85
N GLN A 161 34.40 20.64 6.60
CA GLN A 161 34.11 21.44 5.42
C GLN A 161 32.60 21.62 5.21
N PRO A 162 32.07 22.86 5.20
CA PRO A 162 30.63 23.11 5.16
C PRO A 162 29.99 22.65 3.84
N LEU A 163 30.69 22.80 2.72
CA LEU A 163 30.20 22.35 1.41
C LEU A 163 30.00 20.84 1.38
N LEU A 164 30.98 20.07 1.89
CA LEU A 164 30.90 18.61 1.91
C LEU A 164 29.78 18.12 2.84
N ARG A 165 29.57 18.79 3.98
CA ARG A 165 28.43 18.53 4.87
C ARG A 165 27.09 18.71 4.15
N TRP A 166 26.90 19.82 3.43
CA TRP A 166 25.67 20.05 2.67
C TRP A 166 25.46 19.04 1.54
N LEU A 167 26.54 18.63 0.86
CA LEU A 167 26.46 17.57 -0.15
C LEU A 167 26.00 16.24 0.47
N LEU A 168 26.54 15.85 1.62
CA LEU A 168 26.14 14.62 2.32
C LEU A 168 24.68 14.66 2.77
N ILE A 169 24.22 15.80 3.29
CA ILE A 169 22.79 16.01 3.62
C ILE A 169 21.94 15.93 2.35
N GLY A 170 22.36 16.57 1.25
CA GLY A 170 21.65 16.52 -0.03
C GLY A 170 21.52 15.10 -0.59
N VAL A 171 22.58 14.29 -0.51
CA VAL A 171 22.56 12.87 -0.88
C VAL A 171 21.66 12.06 0.06
N SER A 172 21.65 12.35 1.36
CA SER A 172 20.73 11.71 2.29
C SER A 172 19.27 12.02 1.95
N LEU A 173 18.95 13.30 1.73
CA LEU A 173 17.61 13.77 1.37
C LEU A 173 17.15 13.22 0.02
N SER A 174 18.04 13.05 -0.96
CA SER A 174 17.67 12.43 -2.24
C SER A 174 17.25 10.97 -2.06
N GLY A 175 17.89 10.23 -1.15
CA GLY A 175 17.46 8.88 -0.75
C GLY A 175 16.03 8.86 -0.21
N TYR A 176 15.70 9.78 0.71
CA TYR A 176 14.33 9.93 1.21
C TYR A 176 13.34 10.34 0.11
N ALA A 177 13.74 11.24 -0.79
CA ALA A 177 12.91 11.67 -1.92
C ALA A 177 12.62 10.52 -2.89
N ILE A 178 13.59 9.63 -3.15
CA ILE A 178 13.39 8.44 -3.98
C ILE A 178 12.38 7.48 -3.34
N VAL A 179 12.47 7.24 -2.04
CA VAL A 179 11.49 6.37 -1.33
C VAL A 179 10.08 6.95 -1.43
N PHE A 180 9.94 8.27 -1.26
CA PHE A 180 8.66 8.94 -1.42
C PHE A 180 8.16 8.87 -2.86
N ALA A 181 9.00 9.13 -3.86
CA ALA A 181 8.65 9.04 -5.28
C ALA A 181 8.25 7.61 -5.68
N ALA A 182 8.94 6.59 -5.16
CA ALA A 182 8.61 5.18 -5.40
C ALA A 182 7.21 4.81 -4.89
N SER A 183 6.80 5.38 -3.74
CA SER A 183 5.43 5.17 -3.23
C SER A 183 4.36 5.76 -4.16
N TRP A 184 4.66 6.88 -4.81
CA TRP A 184 3.78 7.51 -5.78
C TRP A 184 3.72 6.72 -7.11
N MET A 185 4.86 6.16 -7.55
CA MET A 185 4.97 5.36 -8.78
C MET A 185 4.22 4.03 -8.72
N ILE A 186 4.09 3.41 -7.54
CA ILE A 186 3.41 2.13 -7.35
C ILE A 186 1.86 2.30 -7.32
N ASN A 187 1.35 3.47 -7.70
CA ASN A 187 -0.02 3.89 -7.51
C ASN A 187 -0.30 4.05 -6.00
N HIS A 188 -0.10 5.26 -5.49
CA HIS A 188 -0.28 5.64 -4.07
C HIS A 188 -1.62 5.15 -3.50
N PHE A 189 -2.61 4.98 -4.37
CA PHE A 189 -3.95 4.54 -4.03
C PHE A 189 -4.11 3.03 -3.81
N ASP A 190 -3.19 2.18 -4.27
CA ASP A 190 -3.22 0.73 -4.00
C ASP A 190 -2.88 0.38 -2.53
N LEU A 191 -2.56 1.39 -1.70
CA LEU A 191 -2.48 1.26 -0.24
C LEU A 191 -3.87 1.29 0.43
N PHE A 192 -4.91 1.75 -0.26
CA PHE A 192 -6.29 1.77 0.25
C PHE A 192 -7.10 0.50 -0.07
N GLY A 193 -6.54 -0.41 -0.88
CA GLY A 193 -7.19 -1.64 -1.34
C GLY A 193 -7.52 -1.60 -2.82
#